data_AF-A0A952DE18-F1
#
_entry.id   AF-A0A952DE18-F1
#
_cell.length_a   1.000
_cell.length_b   1.000
_cell.length_c   1.000
_cell.angle_alpha   90.00
_cell.angle_beta   90.00
_cell.angle_gamma   90.00
#
_symmetry.space_group_name_H-M   'P 1'
#
loop_
_entity.id
_entity.type
_entity.pdbx_description
1 polymer ?
#
loop_
_entity_poly.entity_id
_entity_poly.type
_entity_poly.pdbx_seq_one_letter_code
_entity_poly.pdbx_strand_id
1 'polypeptide(L)'
;LSLSEMPAIVCIIASIMAWGRYAMPESETGRLKWLMVAILFSSMSWYIKIQFAYILPLIPISTLILWLTHRPHRKDVSRFFISLSILTGIVLFFVLLYLSLWYLPLQKAWTYIMQNQTAARFPIWKYQGEVIEYNFNLYFLNERVAPLLVLFILSIPLAIILLFRQTRSVFALLVIPAGLWVLLEVHKVFMHHVPGRYLVSSFAAMGFFSTITWIELGRRYLPPLHELFVKYKSVMNRGFIAVIILTVIIGFNLYGYADMLQKRRYDMYDLNLYLRHLSVGKATAVGAWAPALTWGTDIKAVPVWKDFLNDKQILSTFHPRIIFSEPEEQESEQAFKHDNINIVSIADSSKQTMPGNKWTVVLYWINPDSLSRHTY
;
A
#
# COMPACT_ATOMS: atom_id res chain seq x y z
N LEU A 1 -6.02 -12.76 -1.39
CA LEU A 1 -6.53 -11.38 -1.18
C LEU A 1 -5.90 -10.47 -2.23
N SER A 2 -6.68 -9.84 -3.10
CA SER A 2 -6.17 -8.70 -3.87
C SER A 2 -6.07 -7.51 -2.91
N LEU A 3 -4.85 -7.10 -2.59
CA LEU A 3 -4.57 -5.85 -1.87
C LEU A 3 -5.24 -4.71 -2.62
N SER A 4 -6.14 -3.94 -1.99
CA SER A 4 -6.83 -2.81 -2.64
C SER A 4 -5.85 -1.74 -3.15
N GLU A 5 -4.62 -1.76 -2.62
CA GLU A 5 -3.47 -1.03 -3.13
C GLU A 5 -3.16 -1.32 -4.61
N MET A 6 -3.25 -2.58 -5.05
CA MET A 6 -2.89 -2.97 -6.42
C MET A 6 -3.79 -2.33 -7.50
N PRO A 7 -5.13 -2.47 -7.45
CA PRO A 7 -5.99 -1.80 -8.43
C PRO A 7 -5.92 -0.27 -8.31
N ALA A 8 -5.72 0.29 -7.11
CA ALA A 8 -5.52 1.73 -6.96
C ALA A 8 -4.23 2.19 -7.66
N ILE A 9 -3.11 1.48 -7.51
CA ILE A 9 -1.83 1.76 -8.19
C ILE A 9 -2.01 1.74 -9.71
N VAL A 10 -2.75 0.77 -10.25
CA VAL A 10 -3.05 0.71 -11.69
C VAL A 10 -3.81 1.97 -12.13
N CYS A 11 -4.79 2.42 -11.34
CA CYS A 11 -5.50 3.67 -11.60
C CYS A 11 -4.56 4.89 -11.53
N ILE A 12 -3.61 4.96 -10.58
CA ILE A 12 -2.64 6.07 -10.51
C ILE A 12 -1.77 6.09 -11.77
N ILE A 13 -1.24 4.94 -12.19
CA ILE A 13 -0.42 4.83 -13.41
C ILE A 13 -1.23 5.23 -14.64
N ALA A 14 -2.45 4.71 -14.78
CA ALA A 14 -3.36 5.06 -15.88
C ALA A 14 -3.67 6.56 -15.91
N SER A 15 -3.85 7.19 -14.75
CA SER A 15 -4.06 8.63 -14.61
C SER A 15 -2.86 9.43 -15.14
N ILE A 16 -1.64 9.08 -14.70
CA ILE A 16 -0.41 9.75 -15.15
C ILE A 16 -0.18 9.54 -16.65
N MET A 17 -0.44 8.34 -17.17
CA MET A 17 -0.30 8.06 -18.61
C MET A 17 -1.32 8.83 -19.46
N ALA A 18 -2.59 8.89 -19.01
CA ALA A 18 -3.62 9.68 -19.67
C ALA A 18 -3.31 11.19 -19.63
N TRP A 19 -2.74 11.67 -18.52
CA TRP A 19 -2.21 13.04 -18.43
C TRP A 19 -1.07 13.30 -19.42
N GLY A 20 -0.13 12.36 -19.57
CA GLY A 20 0.92 12.46 -20.58
C GLY A 20 0.38 12.52 -22.02
N ARG A 21 -0.75 11.84 -22.30
CA ARG A 21 -1.45 11.88 -23.59
C ARG A 21 -2.21 13.19 -23.82
N TYR A 22 -2.86 13.72 -22.78
CA TYR A 22 -3.58 15.00 -22.84
C TYR A 22 -2.72 16.13 -23.43
N ALA A 23 -1.44 16.17 -23.07
CA ALA A 23 -0.54 17.23 -23.48
C ALA A 23 0.17 16.98 -24.83
N MET A 24 -0.17 15.91 -25.56
CA MET A 24 0.26 15.71 -26.95
C MET A 24 -0.55 16.58 -27.93
N PRO A 25 -0.02 16.88 -29.12
CA PRO A 25 -0.78 17.55 -30.18
C PRO A 25 -1.86 16.61 -30.74
N GLU A 26 -3.07 16.73 -30.20
CA GLU A 26 -4.33 16.13 -30.70
C GLU A 26 -5.38 17.25 -30.90
N SER A 27 -6.52 16.91 -31.52
CA SER A 27 -7.67 17.83 -31.59
C SER A 27 -8.13 18.23 -30.17
N GLU A 28 -8.77 19.40 -30.02
CA GLU A 28 -9.25 19.88 -28.72
C GLU A 28 -10.20 18.87 -28.04
N THR A 29 -11.03 18.18 -28.84
CA THR A 29 -11.91 17.09 -28.37
C THR A 29 -11.14 15.87 -27.87
N GLY A 30 -10.02 15.51 -28.52
CA GLY A 30 -9.14 14.43 -28.08
C GLY A 30 -8.47 14.74 -26.75
N ARG A 31 -8.02 15.99 -26.57
CA ARG A 31 -7.41 16.46 -25.32
C ARG A 31 -8.38 16.36 -24.15
N LEU A 32 -9.58 16.94 -24.26
CA LEU A 32 -10.55 16.89 -23.15
C LEU A 32 -10.87 15.44 -22.73
N LYS A 33 -10.98 14.51 -23.68
CA LYS A 33 -11.16 13.08 -23.39
C LYS A 33 -10.05 12.53 -22.50
N TRP A 34 -8.78 12.76 -22.84
CA TRP A 34 -7.66 12.27 -22.03
C TRP A 34 -7.57 12.92 -20.66
N LEU A 35 -7.93 14.20 -20.55
CA LEU A 35 -8.04 14.87 -19.25
C LEU A 35 -9.13 14.21 -18.39
N MET A 36 -10.31 13.95 -18.94
CA MET A 36 -11.39 13.25 -18.21
C MET A 36 -10.96 11.85 -17.77
N VAL A 37 -10.25 11.11 -18.63
CA VAL A 37 -9.71 9.78 -18.29
C VAL A 37 -8.70 9.88 -17.15
N ALA A 38 -7.79 10.87 -17.18
CA ALA A 38 -6.82 11.08 -16.10
C ALA A 38 -7.51 11.36 -14.76
N ILE A 39 -8.55 12.18 -14.77
CA ILE A 39 -9.32 12.54 -13.58
C ILE A 39 -10.10 11.33 -13.05
N LEU A 40 -10.82 10.64 -13.93
CA LEU A 40 -11.58 9.45 -13.58
C LEU A 40 -10.70 8.43 -12.86
N PHE A 41 -9.54 8.11 -13.43
CA PHE A 41 -8.64 7.14 -12.81
C PHE A 41 -7.99 7.66 -11.52
N SER A 42 -7.66 8.94 -11.42
CA SER A 42 -7.18 9.52 -10.14
C SER A 42 -8.26 9.39 -9.05
N SER A 43 -9.50 9.74 -9.35
CA SER A 43 -10.65 9.60 -8.44
C SER A 43 -10.94 8.13 -8.09
N MET A 44 -10.87 7.21 -9.05
CA MET A 44 -11.02 5.78 -8.79
C MET A 44 -9.96 5.25 -7.84
N SER A 45 -8.70 5.71 -7.94
CA SER A 45 -7.65 5.29 -7.00
C SER A 45 -8.00 5.63 -5.55
N TRP A 46 -8.60 6.80 -5.34
CA TRP A 46 -9.10 7.25 -4.04
C TRP A 46 -10.31 6.44 -3.57
N TYR A 47 -11.29 6.17 -4.44
CA TYR A 47 -12.46 5.38 -4.07
C TYR A 47 -12.15 3.92 -3.77
N ILE A 48 -11.17 3.33 -4.45
CA ILE A 48 -10.69 1.98 -4.16
C ILE A 48 -10.04 1.96 -2.77
N LYS A 49 -9.28 3.00 -2.43
CA LYS A 49 -8.63 3.09 -1.13
C LYS A 49 -8.47 4.54 -0.70
N ILE A 50 -9.23 4.90 0.33
CA ILE A 50 -9.29 6.27 0.87
C ILE A 50 -7.94 6.88 1.22
N GLN A 51 -6.98 6.05 1.64
CA GLN A 51 -5.63 6.48 1.95
C GLN A 51 -4.93 7.15 0.76
N PHE A 52 -5.36 6.94 -0.49
CA PHE A 52 -4.84 7.60 -1.69
C PHE A 52 -5.49 8.97 -1.99
N ALA A 53 -6.26 9.56 -1.07
CA ALA A 53 -6.80 10.91 -1.24
C ALA A 53 -5.71 11.95 -1.60
N TYR A 54 -4.47 11.74 -1.11
CA TYR A 54 -3.32 12.60 -1.42
C TYR A 54 -2.88 12.56 -2.90
N ILE A 55 -3.38 11.63 -3.71
CA ILE A 55 -3.10 11.55 -5.16
C ILE A 55 -3.97 12.53 -5.96
N LEU A 56 -5.13 12.95 -5.44
CA LEU A 56 -6.01 13.90 -6.13
C LEU A 56 -5.29 15.18 -6.61
N PRO A 57 -4.45 15.84 -5.78
CA PRO A 57 -3.70 17.02 -6.21
C PRO A 57 -2.50 16.72 -7.13
N LEU A 58 -2.19 15.45 -7.43
CA LEU A 58 -1.03 15.07 -8.22
C LEU A 58 -1.02 15.74 -9.61
N ILE A 59 -2.13 15.64 -10.34
CA ILE A 59 -2.25 16.23 -11.68
C ILE A 59 -2.26 17.77 -11.62
N PRO A 60 -3.06 18.43 -10.74
CA PRO A 60 -3.01 19.89 -10.58
C PRO A 60 -1.61 20.43 -10.29
N ILE A 61 -0.91 19.82 -9.32
CA ILE A 61 0.44 20.25 -8.91
C ILE A 61 1.44 20.01 -10.04
N SER A 62 1.39 18.85 -10.71
CA SER A 62 2.26 18.56 -11.86
C SER A 62 2.08 19.58 -12.98
N THR A 63 0.82 19.94 -13.25
CA THR A 63 0.44 20.94 -14.24
C THR A 63 1.03 22.30 -13.87
N LEU A 64 0.89 22.72 -12.60
CA LEU A 64 1.47 23.95 -12.09
C LEU A 64 3.01 23.99 -12.21
N ILE A 65 3.70 22.92 -11.84
CA ILE A 65 5.17 22.82 -11.96
C ILE A 65 5.59 22.94 -13.43
N LEU A 66 4.89 22.27 -14.34
CA LEU A 66 5.16 22.36 -15.78
C LEU A 66 4.97 23.77 -16.31
N TRP A 67 3.91 24.46 -15.88
CA TRP A 67 3.66 25.85 -16.25
C TRP A 67 4.72 26.82 -15.71
N LEU A 68 5.16 26.62 -14.46
CA LEU A 68 6.24 27.43 -13.87
C LEU A 68 7.59 27.21 -14.57
N THR A 69 7.85 26.00 -15.06
CA THR A 69 9.11 25.63 -15.71
C THR A 69 9.15 25.97 -17.20
N HIS A 70 8.00 25.93 -17.88
CA HIS A 70 7.88 26.26 -19.30
C HIS A 70 7.04 27.52 -19.45
N ARG A 71 7.69 28.69 -19.64
CA ARG A 71 7.00 29.97 -19.86
C ARG A 71 6.07 29.88 -21.09
N PRO A 72 4.74 29.76 -20.90
CA PRO A 72 3.84 29.52 -22.03
C PRO A 72 3.56 30.81 -22.80
N HIS A 73 3.15 30.67 -24.05
CA HIS A 73 2.61 31.81 -24.81
C HIS A 73 1.29 32.26 -24.16
N ARG A 74 0.94 33.57 -24.26
CA ARG A 74 -0.27 34.16 -23.63
C ARG A 74 -1.58 33.38 -23.86
N LYS A 75 -1.75 32.73 -25.03
CA LYS A 75 -2.94 31.90 -25.35
C LYS A 75 -2.93 30.54 -24.63
N ASP A 76 -1.77 30.03 -24.25
CA ASP A 76 -1.63 28.78 -23.50
C ASP A 76 -1.90 28.99 -22.00
N VAL A 77 -1.72 30.21 -21.51
CA VAL A 77 -2.01 30.58 -20.12
C VAL A 77 -3.50 30.49 -19.80
N SER A 78 -4.39 31.04 -20.63
CA SER A 78 -5.84 30.98 -20.38
C SER A 78 -6.36 29.54 -20.44
N ARG A 79 -5.88 28.75 -21.41
CA ARG A 79 -6.20 27.32 -21.56
C ARG A 79 -5.71 26.51 -20.36
N PHE A 80 -4.52 26.81 -19.84
CA PHE A 80 -3.98 26.22 -18.62
C PHE A 80 -4.91 26.45 -17.43
N PHE A 81 -5.32 27.70 -17.18
CA PHE A 81 -6.21 28.01 -16.06
C PHE A 81 -7.58 27.37 -16.22
N ILE A 82 -8.16 27.34 -17.42
CA ILE A 82 -9.42 26.62 -17.68
C ILE A 82 -9.27 25.12 -17.35
N SER A 83 -8.18 24.50 -17.80
CA SER A 83 -7.92 23.07 -17.54
C SER A 83 -7.75 22.79 -16.05
N LEU A 84 -7.00 23.67 -15.35
CA LEU A 84 -6.78 23.58 -13.91
C LEU A 84 -8.08 23.80 -13.13
N SER A 85 -8.94 24.74 -13.57
CA SER A 85 -10.25 24.99 -12.97
C SER A 85 -11.20 23.82 -13.16
N ILE A 86 -11.27 23.23 -14.36
CA ILE A 86 -12.06 22.01 -14.62
C ILE A 86 -11.56 20.87 -13.73
N LEU A 87 -10.25 20.65 -13.70
CA LEU A 87 -9.61 19.61 -12.91
C LEU A 87 -9.91 19.76 -11.41
N THR A 88 -9.72 20.97 -10.88
CA THR A 88 -10.00 21.29 -9.47
C THR A 88 -11.49 21.16 -9.17
N GLY A 89 -12.36 21.62 -10.06
CA GLY A 89 -13.82 21.53 -9.92
C GLY A 89 -14.31 20.08 -9.85
N ILE A 90 -13.78 19.19 -10.69
CA ILE A 90 -14.16 17.76 -10.66
C ILE A 90 -13.61 17.07 -9.41
N VAL A 91 -12.38 17.38 -8.99
CA VAL A 91 -11.84 16.87 -7.71
C VAL A 91 -12.73 17.31 -6.55
N LEU A 92 -13.10 18.59 -6.49
CA LEU A 92 -14.01 19.12 -5.46
C LEU A 92 -15.38 18.44 -5.50
N PHE A 93 -15.94 18.21 -6.69
CA PHE A 93 -17.20 17.48 -6.83
C PHE A 93 -17.13 16.08 -6.21
N PHE A 94 -16.09 15.30 -6.51
CA PHE A 94 -15.91 13.98 -5.91
C PHE A 94 -15.64 14.04 -4.41
N VAL A 95 -14.97 15.08 -3.93
CA VAL A 95 -14.79 15.35 -2.49
C VAL A 95 -16.12 15.59 -1.80
N LEU A 96 -16.97 16.43 -2.37
CA LEU A 96 -18.30 16.71 -1.84
C LEU A 96 -19.19 15.47 -1.87
N LEU A 97 -19.11 14.65 -2.92
CA LEU A 97 -19.85 13.39 -3.02
C LEU A 97 -19.44 12.40 -1.92
N TYR A 98 -18.14 12.24 -1.69
CA TYR A 98 -17.62 11.41 -0.59
C TYR A 98 -18.08 11.94 0.78
N LEU A 99 -17.99 13.25 1.01
CA LEU A 99 -18.37 13.85 2.29
C LEU A 99 -19.87 13.68 2.57
N SER A 100 -20.72 13.95 1.58
CA SER A 100 -22.18 13.92 1.72
C SER A 100 -22.75 12.51 1.79
N LEU A 101 -22.27 11.59 0.95
CA LEU A 101 -22.86 10.24 0.85
C LEU A 101 -22.21 9.22 1.77
N TRP A 102 -21.00 9.47 2.26
CA TRP A 102 -20.25 8.47 3.02
C TRP A 102 -19.78 8.96 4.39
N TYR A 103 -19.00 10.04 4.44
CA TYR A 103 -18.41 10.51 5.70
C TYR A 103 -19.47 11.04 6.68
N LEU A 104 -20.34 11.96 6.26
CA LEU A 104 -21.34 12.57 7.15
C LEU A 104 -22.32 11.53 7.74
N PRO A 105 -22.88 10.59 6.96
CA PRO A 105 -23.74 9.54 7.52
C PRO A 105 -23.02 8.62 8.51
N LEU A 106 -21.71 8.41 8.37
CA LEU A 106 -20.92 7.46 9.16
C LEU A 106 -19.92 8.11 10.11
N GLN A 107 -20.06 9.41 10.40
CA GLN A 107 -19.04 10.21 11.07
C GLN A 107 -18.59 9.61 12.41
N LYS A 108 -19.53 9.11 13.23
CA LYS A 108 -19.21 8.53 14.54
C LYS A 108 -18.34 7.28 14.41
N ALA A 109 -18.74 6.34 13.56
CA ALA A 109 -18.00 5.11 13.31
C ALA A 109 -16.61 5.43 12.70
N TRP A 110 -16.57 6.35 11.74
CA TRP A 110 -15.31 6.78 11.12
C TRP A 110 -14.37 7.43 12.12
N THR A 111 -14.86 8.33 12.97
CA THR A 111 -14.04 9.01 13.99
C THR A 111 -13.44 8.00 14.96
N TYR A 112 -14.24 7.03 15.41
CA TYR A 112 -13.77 5.93 16.25
C TYR A 112 -12.67 5.10 15.57
N ILE A 113 -12.89 4.69 14.31
CA ILE A 113 -11.90 3.92 13.55
C ILE A 113 -10.61 4.73 13.37
N MET A 114 -10.71 6.01 12.99
CA MET A 114 -9.54 6.86 12.74
C MET A 114 -8.75 7.14 14.01
N GLN A 115 -9.39 7.37 15.15
CA GLN A 115 -8.69 7.53 16.42
C GLN A 115 -7.83 6.30 16.73
N ASN A 116 -8.41 5.11 16.63
CA ASN A 116 -7.70 3.86 16.90
C ASN A 116 -6.68 3.49 15.81
N GLN A 117 -6.92 3.88 14.56
CA GLN A 117 -6.00 3.56 13.46
C GLN A 117 -4.86 4.55 13.32
N THR A 118 -5.00 5.81 13.75
CA THR A 118 -3.98 6.87 13.52
C THR A 118 -3.20 7.29 14.77
N ALA A 119 -3.69 6.97 15.96
CA ALA A 119 -2.95 7.20 17.20
C ALA A 119 -1.58 6.51 17.14
N ALA A 120 -0.54 7.21 17.61
CA ALA A 120 0.84 6.73 17.72
C ALA A 120 1.50 6.16 16.44
N ARG A 121 0.99 6.47 15.24
CA ARG A 121 1.62 6.02 13.98
C ARG A 121 3.03 6.59 13.74
N PHE A 122 3.27 7.80 14.21
CA PHE A 122 4.54 8.50 14.04
C PHE A 122 5.22 8.65 15.41
N PRO A 123 6.54 8.42 15.48
CA PRO A 123 7.29 8.64 16.71
C PRO A 123 7.35 10.12 17.05
N ILE A 124 7.55 10.38 18.35
CA ILE A 124 8.02 11.68 18.83
C ILE A 124 9.31 12.02 18.08
N TRP A 125 9.48 13.31 17.72
CA TRP A 125 10.59 13.80 16.89
C TRP A 125 11.97 13.25 17.28
N LYS A 126 12.23 13.07 18.58
CA LYS A 126 13.47 12.51 19.13
C LYS A 126 13.86 11.14 18.54
N TYR A 127 12.90 10.27 18.24
CA TYR A 127 13.14 8.90 17.76
C TYR A 127 13.00 8.75 16.23
N GLN A 128 12.82 9.85 15.50
CA GLN A 128 12.60 9.79 14.04
C GLN A 128 13.81 9.18 13.31
N GLY A 129 15.04 9.50 13.72
CA GLY A 129 16.25 8.93 13.11
C GLY A 129 16.30 7.41 13.21
N GLU A 130 16.05 6.87 14.41
CA GLU A 130 16.01 5.42 14.67
C GLU A 130 14.92 4.73 13.86
N VAL A 131 13.74 5.33 13.75
CA VAL A 131 12.62 4.78 12.97
C VAL A 131 12.93 4.80 11.47
N ILE A 132 13.54 5.88 10.95
CA ILE A 132 13.97 5.95 9.56
C ILE A 132 15.00 4.86 9.27
N GLU A 133 16.03 4.74 10.10
CA GLU A 133 17.07 3.72 9.96
C GLU A 133 16.47 2.30 10.00
N TYR A 134 15.62 2.03 10.98
CA TYR A 134 14.93 0.75 11.11
C TYR A 134 14.09 0.42 9.86
N ASN A 135 13.28 1.36 9.38
CA ASN A 135 12.45 1.14 8.19
C ASN A 135 13.29 0.97 6.92
N PHE A 136 14.39 1.72 6.77
CA PHE A 136 15.32 1.55 5.66
C PHE A 136 15.97 0.16 5.66
N ASN A 137 16.51 -0.28 6.80
CA ASN A 137 17.12 -1.59 6.94
C ASN A 137 16.12 -2.72 6.70
N LEU A 138 14.92 -2.59 7.28
CA LEU A 138 13.90 -3.63 7.20
C LEU A 138 13.30 -3.78 5.80
N TYR A 139 13.01 -2.67 5.12
CA TYR A 139 12.19 -2.68 3.91
C TYR A 139 12.92 -2.31 2.62
N PHE A 140 13.92 -1.43 2.68
CA PHE A 140 14.54 -0.87 1.48
C PHE A 140 15.94 -1.45 1.20
N LEU A 141 16.69 -1.80 2.23
CA LEU A 141 18.02 -2.41 2.15
C LEU A 141 17.99 -3.94 2.21
N ASN A 142 16.80 -4.53 2.29
CA ASN A 142 16.62 -5.98 2.16
C ASN A 142 17.13 -6.45 0.79
N GLU A 143 17.88 -7.56 0.74
CA GLU A 143 18.44 -8.16 -0.47
C GLU A 143 17.44 -8.28 -1.63
N ARG A 144 16.15 -8.49 -1.31
CA ARG A 144 15.08 -8.65 -2.30
C ARG A 144 14.68 -7.34 -2.98
N VAL A 145 14.81 -6.21 -2.29
CA VAL A 145 14.33 -4.87 -2.73
C VAL A 145 15.49 -3.93 -3.08
N ALA A 146 16.67 -4.17 -2.52
CA ALA A 146 17.86 -3.36 -2.74
C ALA A 146 18.17 -3.06 -4.22
N PRO A 147 18.01 -4.01 -5.18
CA PRO A 147 18.22 -3.68 -6.60
C PRO A 147 17.29 -2.58 -7.13
N LEU A 148 16.02 -2.58 -6.72
CA LEU A 148 15.06 -1.53 -7.08
C LEU A 148 15.47 -0.19 -6.46
N LEU A 149 15.88 -0.18 -5.20
CA LEU A 149 16.34 1.03 -4.52
C LEU A 149 17.56 1.63 -5.22
N VAL A 150 18.57 0.82 -5.56
CA VAL A 150 19.77 1.28 -6.27
C VAL A 150 19.39 1.88 -7.63
N LEU A 151 18.56 1.19 -8.41
CA LEU A 151 18.07 1.71 -9.69
C LEU A 151 17.32 3.03 -9.52
N PHE A 152 16.49 3.14 -8.49
CA PHE A 152 15.75 4.36 -8.18
C PHE A 152 16.68 5.52 -7.80
N ILE A 153 17.65 5.30 -6.91
CA ILE A 153 18.64 6.32 -6.51
C ILE A 153 19.41 6.82 -7.73
N LEU A 154 19.85 5.92 -8.62
CA LEU A 154 20.53 6.30 -9.86
C LEU A 154 19.61 7.06 -10.84
N SER A 155 18.30 6.77 -10.81
CA SER A 155 17.32 7.43 -11.67
C SER A 155 17.07 8.89 -11.27
N ILE A 156 17.21 9.28 -10.01
CA ILE A 156 16.97 10.66 -9.55
C ILE A 156 17.89 11.68 -10.25
N PRO A 157 19.24 11.60 -10.13
CA PRO A 157 20.13 12.57 -10.77
C PRO A 157 20.00 12.49 -12.29
N LEU A 158 19.77 11.30 -12.85
CA LEU A 158 19.56 11.12 -14.27
C LEU A 158 18.30 11.83 -14.78
N ALA A 159 17.18 11.71 -14.08
CA ALA A 159 15.94 12.39 -14.43
C ALA A 159 16.11 13.92 -14.40
N ILE A 160 16.82 14.43 -13.37
CA ILE A 160 17.14 15.85 -13.24
C ILE A 160 17.98 16.33 -14.46
N ILE A 161 19.06 15.60 -14.80
CA ILE A 161 19.89 15.92 -15.97
C ILE A 161 19.07 15.91 -17.26
N LEU A 162 18.21 14.91 -17.44
CA LEU A 162 17.34 14.80 -18.62
C LEU A 162 16.36 15.98 -18.72
N LEU A 163 15.73 16.36 -17.60
CA LEU A 163 14.85 17.53 -17.53
C LEU A 163 15.57 18.83 -17.93
N PHE A 164 16.77 19.07 -17.39
CA PHE A 164 17.55 20.28 -17.72
C PHE A 164 18.07 20.30 -19.15
N ARG A 165 18.37 19.13 -19.74
CA ARG A 165 18.78 19.01 -21.15
C ARG A 165 17.61 19.12 -22.13
N GLN A 166 16.49 19.71 -21.71
CA GLN A 166 15.29 19.98 -22.51
C GLN A 166 14.85 18.75 -23.32
N THR A 167 14.76 17.59 -22.66
CA THR A 167 14.07 16.44 -23.25
C THR A 167 12.65 16.78 -23.69
N ARG A 168 12.06 15.93 -24.53
CA ARG A 168 10.68 16.09 -25.02
C ARG A 168 9.72 16.46 -23.89
N SER A 169 8.75 17.33 -24.18
CA SER A 169 7.68 17.69 -23.25
C SER A 169 7.01 16.48 -22.60
N VAL A 170 6.84 15.39 -23.36
CA VAL A 170 6.25 14.12 -22.91
C VAL A 170 7.01 13.49 -21.74
N PHE A 171 8.35 13.58 -21.72
CA PHE A 171 9.13 13.05 -20.60
C PHE A 171 8.84 13.84 -19.32
N ALA A 172 8.89 15.17 -19.40
CA ALA A 172 8.58 16.05 -18.26
C ALA A 172 7.15 15.80 -17.73
N LEU A 173 6.19 15.61 -18.65
CA LEU A 173 4.78 15.32 -18.35
C LEU A 173 4.55 14.00 -17.59
N LEU A 174 5.47 13.04 -17.69
CA LEU A 174 5.36 11.75 -17.01
C LEU A 174 6.25 11.70 -15.77
N VAL A 175 7.48 12.21 -15.85
CA VAL A 175 8.47 12.10 -14.77
C VAL A 175 8.15 13.01 -13.59
N ILE A 176 7.57 14.20 -13.83
CA ILE A 176 7.18 15.13 -12.76
C ILE A 176 6.07 14.54 -11.89
N PRO A 177 4.91 14.11 -12.42
CA PRO A 177 3.89 13.44 -11.61
C PRO A 177 4.41 12.16 -10.96
N ALA A 178 5.24 11.36 -11.64
CA ALA A 178 5.85 10.18 -11.03
C ALA A 178 6.76 10.56 -9.83
N GLY A 179 7.55 11.63 -9.96
CA GLY A 179 8.40 12.14 -8.89
C GLY A 179 7.61 12.72 -7.71
N LEU A 180 6.53 13.47 -7.98
CA LEU A 180 5.61 13.92 -6.94
C LEU A 180 4.96 12.76 -6.21
N TRP A 181 4.56 11.70 -6.92
CA TRP A 181 4.02 10.51 -6.30
C TRP A 181 5.05 9.86 -5.37
N VAL A 182 6.31 9.73 -5.80
CA VAL A 182 7.38 9.25 -4.92
C VAL A 182 7.54 10.13 -3.68
N LEU A 183 7.53 11.47 -3.83
CA LEU A 183 7.62 12.39 -2.70
C LEU A 183 6.46 12.21 -1.71
N LEU A 184 5.24 12.05 -2.24
CA LEU A 184 4.05 11.77 -1.43
C LEU A 184 4.15 10.43 -0.72
N GLU A 185 4.95 9.47 -1.21
CA GLU A 185 5.16 8.17 -0.60
C GLU A 185 6.22 8.16 0.51
N VAL A 186 7.13 9.15 0.55
CA VAL A 186 8.23 9.25 1.53
C VAL A 186 7.72 9.32 2.98
N HIS A 187 6.51 9.85 3.21
CA HIS A 187 5.94 9.95 4.57
C HIS A 187 5.88 8.59 5.31
N LYS A 188 5.83 7.47 4.58
CA LYS A 188 5.78 6.12 5.17
C LYS A 188 7.05 5.75 5.92
N VAL A 189 8.20 6.27 5.49
CA VAL A 189 9.50 6.00 6.14
C VAL A 189 9.51 6.51 7.59
N PHE A 190 8.69 7.49 7.92
CA PHE A 190 8.60 8.07 9.26
C PHE A 190 7.61 7.34 10.19
N MET A 191 6.93 6.28 9.76
CA MET A 191 5.96 5.56 10.61
C MET A 191 6.67 4.55 11.53
N HIS A 192 6.25 4.45 12.80
CA HIS A 192 6.77 3.47 13.77
C HIS A 192 6.70 2.03 13.26
N HIS A 193 5.57 1.67 12.63
CA HIS A 193 5.37 0.39 11.99
C HIS A 193 4.69 0.63 10.65
N VAL A 194 5.38 0.32 9.55
CA VAL A 194 4.80 0.35 8.19
C VAL A 194 4.36 -1.06 7.81
N PRO A 195 3.05 -1.37 7.78
CA PRO A 195 2.60 -2.62 7.19
C PRO A 195 3.12 -2.77 5.77
N GLY A 196 3.75 -3.90 5.44
CA GLY A 196 4.37 -4.12 4.12
C GLY A 196 3.43 -3.87 2.93
N ARG A 197 2.13 -4.09 3.09
CA ARG A 197 1.11 -3.76 2.09
C ARG A 197 1.08 -2.28 1.70
N TYR A 198 1.45 -1.37 2.60
CA TYR A 198 1.48 0.07 2.31
C TYR A 198 2.70 0.44 1.48
N LEU A 199 3.78 -0.33 1.51
CA LEU A 199 4.99 -0.08 0.72
C LEU A 199 4.83 -0.45 -0.75
N VAL A 200 3.81 -1.23 -1.11
CA VAL A 200 3.53 -1.63 -2.51
C VAL A 200 3.41 -0.40 -3.41
N SER A 201 2.73 0.65 -2.93
CA SER A 201 2.61 1.91 -3.69
C SER A 201 3.92 2.68 -3.78
N SER A 202 4.74 2.67 -2.72
CA SER A 202 6.06 3.31 -2.71
C SER A 202 6.98 2.64 -3.73
N PHE A 203 7.02 1.31 -3.76
CA PHE A 203 7.80 0.55 -4.73
C PHE A 203 7.28 0.73 -6.16
N ALA A 204 5.96 0.78 -6.35
CA ALA A 204 5.36 1.07 -7.65
C ALA A 204 5.74 2.47 -8.15
N ALA A 205 5.68 3.49 -7.30
CA ALA A 205 6.09 4.85 -7.63
C ALA A 205 7.58 4.92 -8.02
N MET A 206 8.46 4.29 -7.22
CA MET A 206 9.91 4.20 -7.50
C MET A 206 10.18 3.49 -8.83
N GLY A 207 9.54 2.34 -9.05
CA GLY A 207 9.69 1.55 -10.27
C GLY A 207 9.19 2.29 -11.51
N PHE A 208 8.04 2.97 -11.40
CA PHE A 208 7.46 3.75 -12.50
C PHE A 208 8.35 4.95 -12.86
N PHE A 209 8.80 5.72 -11.86
CA PHE A 209 9.73 6.84 -12.04
C PHE A 209 11.05 6.38 -12.70
N SER A 210 11.62 5.29 -12.20
CA SER A 210 12.86 4.72 -12.75
C SER A 210 12.65 4.28 -14.21
N THR A 211 11.56 3.57 -14.50
CA THR A 211 11.24 3.09 -15.84
C THR A 211 11.14 4.23 -16.85
N ILE A 212 10.41 5.30 -16.53
CA ILE A 212 10.29 6.49 -17.40
C ILE A 212 11.68 7.09 -17.68
N THR A 213 12.51 7.19 -16.64
CA THR A 213 13.86 7.77 -16.71
C THR A 213 14.80 6.94 -17.59
N TRP A 214 14.87 5.63 -17.36
CA TRP A 214 15.74 4.74 -18.12
C TRP A 214 15.30 4.59 -19.58
N ILE A 215 13.99 4.58 -19.86
CA ILE A 215 13.47 4.60 -21.23
C ILE A 215 13.92 5.88 -21.97
N GLU A 216 13.83 7.04 -21.33
CA GLU A 216 14.26 8.30 -21.95
C GLU A 216 15.77 8.38 -22.15
N LEU A 217 16.57 7.89 -21.20
CA LEU A 217 18.03 7.75 -21.37
C LEU A 217 18.35 6.86 -22.57
N GLY A 218 17.76 5.65 -22.63
CA GLY A 218 17.95 4.70 -23.72
C GLY A 218 17.58 5.30 -25.07
N ARG A 219 16.46 6.00 -25.13
CA ARG A 219 16.02 6.69 -26.35
C ARG A 219 17.02 7.75 -26.85
N ARG A 220 17.72 8.44 -25.95
CA ARG A 220 18.58 9.59 -26.29
C ARG A 220 20.04 9.22 -26.56
N TYR A 221 20.62 8.29 -25.81
CA TYR A 221 22.07 8.04 -25.84
C TYR A 221 22.48 6.67 -26.36
N LEU A 222 21.52 5.76 -26.60
CA LEU A 222 21.76 4.50 -27.32
C LEU A 222 21.52 4.50 -28.86
N PRO A 223 21.59 5.63 -29.61
CA PRO A 223 21.60 5.57 -31.09
C PRO A 223 22.71 4.71 -31.74
N PRO A 224 23.96 4.57 -31.22
CA PRO A 224 24.99 3.81 -31.95
C PRO A 224 24.72 2.30 -31.99
N LEU A 225 23.97 1.76 -31.03
CA LEU A 225 23.51 0.36 -31.06
C LEU A 225 22.34 0.17 -32.03
N HIS A 226 21.57 1.22 -32.31
CA HIS A 226 20.51 1.17 -33.31
C HIS A 226 21.07 0.90 -34.71
N GLU A 227 22.24 1.42 -35.09
CA GLU A 227 22.87 1.09 -36.40
C GLU A 227 23.36 -0.37 -36.49
N LEU A 228 23.90 -0.93 -35.40
CA LEU A 228 24.28 -2.35 -35.31
C LEU A 228 23.07 -3.30 -35.40
N PHE A 229 21.89 -2.88 -34.91
CA PHE A 229 20.67 -3.69 -34.92
C PHE A 229 19.64 -3.30 -36.00
N VAL A 230 19.84 -2.21 -36.76
CA VAL A 230 18.99 -1.80 -37.90
C VAL A 230 19.04 -2.80 -39.06
N LYS A 231 20.06 -3.65 -39.13
CA LYS A 231 20.08 -4.78 -40.07
C LYS A 231 18.94 -5.78 -39.80
N TYR A 232 18.37 -5.80 -38.59
CA TYR A 232 17.17 -6.59 -38.24
C TYR A 232 16.00 -5.68 -37.90
N LYS A 233 15.42 -5.12 -38.95
CA LYS A 233 14.35 -4.13 -38.94
C LYS A 233 12.98 -4.78 -38.72
N SER A 234 12.59 -5.03 -37.46
CA SER A 234 11.17 -5.09 -37.09
C SER A 234 10.98 -4.99 -35.58
N VAL A 235 10.52 -3.82 -35.11
CA VAL A 235 9.80 -3.59 -33.84
C VAL A 235 10.58 -3.70 -32.50
N MET A 236 11.72 -4.38 -32.39
CA MET A 236 12.28 -4.77 -31.07
C MET A 236 13.39 -3.88 -30.43
N ASN A 237 13.81 -2.76 -31.04
CA ASN A 237 15.07 -2.10 -30.64
C ASN A 237 15.00 -0.88 -29.70
N ARG A 238 13.81 -0.37 -29.33
CA ARG A 238 13.73 0.81 -28.44
C ARG A 238 13.44 0.48 -26.98
N GLY A 239 13.03 -0.75 -26.74
CA GLY A 239 12.77 -1.28 -25.41
C GLY A 239 13.78 -2.34 -24.97
N PHE A 240 14.70 -2.81 -25.82
CA PHE A 240 15.47 -4.03 -25.53
C PHE A 240 16.30 -3.96 -24.25
N ILE A 241 17.01 -2.86 -23.99
CA ILE A 241 17.76 -2.70 -22.73
C ILE A 241 16.81 -2.53 -21.54
N ALA A 242 15.71 -1.78 -21.71
CA ALA A 242 14.69 -1.68 -20.67
C ALA A 242 14.06 -3.07 -20.39
N VAL A 243 13.86 -3.89 -21.42
CA VAL A 243 13.37 -5.26 -21.35
C VAL A 243 14.41 -6.18 -20.72
N ILE A 244 15.70 -6.04 -21.00
CA ILE A 244 16.76 -6.80 -20.33
C ILE A 244 16.79 -6.43 -18.84
N ILE A 245 16.81 -5.14 -18.50
CA ILE A 245 16.78 -4.67 -17.11
C ILE A 245 15.51 -5.19 -16.42
N LEU A 246 14.34 -5.07 -17.06
CA LEU A 246 13.09 -5.64 -16.56
C LEU A 246 13.16 -7.15 -16.41
N THR A 247 13.77 -7.87 -17.34
CA THR A 247 13.88 -9.34 -17.32
C THR A 247 14.80 -9.79 -16.19
N VAL A 248 15.90 -9.08 -15.94
CA VAL A 248 16.78 -9.34 -14.79
C VAL A 248 16.04 -9.07 -13.48
N ILE A 249 15.31 -7.94 -13.37
CA ILE A 249 14.50 -7.62 -12.18
C ILE A 249 13.40 -8.65 -11.97
N ILE A 250 12.66 -9.01 -13.03
CA ILE A 250 11.59 -10.01 -13.00
C ILE A 250 12.18 -11.37 -12.61
N GLY A 251 13.30 -11.77 -13.20
CA GLY A 251 13.99 -13.03 -12.88
C GLY A 251 14.40 -13.10 -11.41
N PHE A 252 14.97 -12.02 -10.87
CA PHE A 252 15.32 -11.94 -9.45
C PHE A 252 14.09 -11.99 -8.53
N ASN A 253 13.01 -11.30 -8.90
CA ASN A 253 11.75 -11.37 -8.16
C ASN A 253 11.08 -12.74 -8.25
N LEU A 254 11.12 -13.39 -9.42
CA LEU A 254 10.62 -14.76 -9.62
C LEU A 254 11.40 -15.77 -8.79
N TYR A 255 12.72 -15.62 -8.71
CA TYR A 255 13.55 -16.44 -7.82
C TYR A 255 13.14 -16.24 -6.35
N GLY A 256 12.99 -14.99 -5.91
CA GLY A 256 12.50 -14.69 -4.56
C GLY A 256 11.11 -15.25 -4.28
N TYR A 257 10.22 -15.22 -5.28
CA TYR A 257 8.87 -15.80 -5.18
C TYR A 257 8.91 -17.33 -5.13
N ALA A 258 9.76 -17.97 -5.95
CA ALA A 258 9.98 -19.41 -5.93
C ALA A 258 10.54 -19.87 -4.58
N ASP A 259 11.51 -19.15 -4.02
CA ASP A 259 12.04 -19.40 -2.67
C ASP A 259 10.94 -19.28 -1.59
N MET A 260 10.10 -18.24 -1.68
CA MET A 260 8.95 -18.08 -0.78
C MET A 260 7.91 -19.19 -0.94
N LEU A 261 7.67 -19.66 -2.16
CA LEU A 261 6.80 -20.81 -2.43
C LEU A 261 7.38 -22.11 -1.88
N GLN A 262 8.69 -22.31 -1.92
CA GLN A 262 9.33 -23.52 -1.37
C GLN A 262 9.36 -23.50 0.16
N LYS A 263 9.56 -22.33 0.77
CA LYS A 263 9.59 -22.15 2.23
C LYS A 263 8.22 -21.91 2.86
N ARG A 264 7.14 -22.00 2.08
CA ARG A 264 5.79 -21.75 2.58
C ARG A 264 5.49 -22.73 3.71
N ARG A 265 5.22 -22.18 4.90
CA ARG A 265 4.63 -22.93 6.00
C ARG A 265 3.15 -22.61 6.03
N TYR A 266 2.37 -23.66 6.20
CA TYR A 266 0.92 -23.59 6.22
C TYR A 266 0.39 -23.62 7.64
N ASP A 267 1.15 -23.13 8.63
CA ASP A 267 0.81 -23.24 10.06
C ASP A 267 -0.60 -22.70 10.38
N MET A 268 -1.01 -21.60 9.74
CA MET A 268 -2.37 -21.07 9.85
C MET A 268 -3.42 -21.97 9.19
N TYR A 269 -3.10 -22.56 8.04
CA TYR A 269 -3.99 -23.48 7.33
C TYR A 269 -4.12 -24.81 8.08
N ASP A 270 -3.01 -25.36 8.59
CA ASP A 270 -2.98 -26.58 9.40
C ASP A 270 -3.75 -26.38 10.71
N LEU A 271 -3.67 -25.20 11.32
CA LEU A 271 -4.46 -24.86 12.50
C LEU A 271 -5.96 -24.71 12.16
N ASN A 272 -6.29 -24.04 11.06
CA ASN A 272 -7.68 -23.93 10.59
C ASN A 272 -8.27 -25.32 10.27
N LEU A 273 -7.50 -26.21 9.64
CA LEU A 273 -7.89 -27.61 9.42
C LEU A 273 -8.10 -28.35 10.74
N TYR A 274 -7.15 -28.24 11.66
CA TYR A 274 -7.25 -28.83 13.00
C TYR A 274 -8.54 -28.40 13.71
N LEU A 275 -8.88 -27.10 13.67
CA LEU A 275 -10.10 -26.57 14.27
C LEU A 275 -11.37 -27.00 13.56
N ARG A 276 -11.32 -27.14 12.23
CA ARG A 276 -12.45 -27.64 11.43
C ARG A 276 -12.80 -29.10 11.78
N HIS A 277 -11.78 -29.93 12.01
CA HIS A 277 -11.96 -31.35 12.37
C HIS A 277 -12.53 -31.56 13.77
N LEU A 278 -12.30 -30.63 14.70
CA LEU A 278 -12.79 -30.74 16.07
C LEU A 278 -14.30 -30.48 16.22
N SER A 279 -15.03 -30.24 15.11
CA SER A 279 -16.49 -30.04 15.10
C SER A 279 -16.97 -29.10 16.21
N VAL A 280 -16.24 -27.98 16.35
CA VAL A 280 -16.42 -26.98 17.41
C VAL A 280 -17.61 -26.06 17.08
N GLY A 281 -18.70 -26.65 16.60
CA GLY A 281 -19.86 -25.99 16.01
C GLY A 281 -20.33 -24.82 16.87
N LYS A 282 -20.43 -23.63 16.26
CA LYS A 282 -20.87 -22.36 16.87
C LYS A 282 -20.06 -21.89 18.09
N ALA A 283 -18.90 -22.45 18.40
CA ALA A 283 -18.11 -21.89 19.50
C ALA A 283 -17.57 -20.51 19.15
N THR A 284 -17.26 -19.74 20.19
CA THR A 284 -16.60 -18.45 20.05
C THR A 284 -15.10 -18.60 20.32
N ALA A 285 -14.28 -18.03 19.43
CA ALA A 285 -12.86 -17.80 19.67
C ALA A 285 -12.61 -16.30 19.86
N VAL A 286 -11.86 -15.94 20.89
CA VAL A 286 -11.50 -14.55 21.19
C VAL A 286 -9.98 -14.33 21.10
N GLY A 287 -9.58 -13.08 20.88
CA GLY A 287 -8.18 -12.66 20.85
C GLY A 287 -7.80 -11.98 19.54
N ALA A 288 -6.68 -11.25 19.55
CA ALA A 288 -6.21 -10.48 18.40
C ALA A 288 -6.02 -11.34 17.14
N TRP A 289 -5.57 -12.59 17.33
CA TRP A 289 -5.33 -13.56 16.27
C TRP A 289 -6.55 -14.37 15.86
N ALA A 290 -7.66 -14.31 16.63
CA ALA A 290 -8.83 -15.15 16.40
C ALA A 290 -9.39 -15.05 14.96
N PRO A 291 -9.55 -13.85 14.35
CA PRO A 291 -10.05 -13.76 12.98
C PRO A 291 -9.15 -14.42 11.92
N ALA A 292 -7.84 -14.43 12.15
CA ALA A 292 -6.88 -15.03 11.21
C ALA A 292 -6.79 -16.56 11.38
N LEU A 293 -6.86 -17.04 12.63
CA LEU A 293 -6.61 -18.43 13.00
C LEU A 293 -7.87 -19.31 13.06
N THR A 294 -9.04 -18.76 12.73
CA THR A 294 -10.31 -19.51 12.60
C THR A 294 -10.93 -19.36 11.20
N TRP A 295 -10.16 -18.84 10.25
CA TRP A 295 -10.63 -18.57 8.90
C TRP A 295 -11.12 -19.83 8.19
N GLY A 296 -12.34 -19.79 7.65
CA GLY A 296 -12.95 -20.93 6.95
C GLY A 296 -13.44 -22.05 7.87
N THR A 297 -13.57 -21.77 9.18
CA THR A 297 -14.24 -22.64 10.16
C THR A 297 -15.62 -22.06 10.53
N ASP A 298 -16.46 -22.86 11.19
CA ASP A 298 -17.77 -22.41 11.71
C ASP A 298 -17.65 -21.73 13.10
N ILE A 299 -16.43 -21.39 13.53
CA ILE A 299 -16.14 -20.76 14.82
C ILE A 299 -16.37 -19.26 14.69
N LYS A 300 -17.15 -18.67 15.60
CA LYS A 300 -17.33 -17.22 15.68
C LYS A 300 -16.04 -16.57 16.20
N ALA A 301 -15.37 -15.81 15.34
CA ALA A 301 -14.17 -15.07 15.72
C ALA A 301 -14.52 -13.68 16.28
N VAL A 302 -14.02 -13.36 17.47
CA VAL A 302 -14.18 -12.05 18.09
C VAL A 302 -12.80 -11.46 18.37
N PRO A 303 -12.39 -10.41 17.65
CA PRO A 303 -11.13 -9.75 17.97
C PRO A 303 -11.21 -9.04 19.31
N VAL A 304 -10.14 -9.15 20.10
CA VAL A 304 -9.97 -8.50 21.40
C VAL A 304 -8.61 -7.82 21.47
N TRP A 305 -8.62 -6.52 21.78
CA TRP A 305 -7.46 -5.66 22.05
C TRP A 305 -7.88 -4.69 23.15
N LYS A 306 -6.94 -4.23 23.96
CA LYS A 306 -7.20 -3.19 24.96
C LYS A 306 -7.78 -1.94 24.31
N ASP A 307 -8.78 -1.33 24.96
CA ASP A 307 -9.49 -0.12 24.52
C ASP A 307 -10.23 -0.26 23.15
N PHE A 308 -10.41 -1.50 22.67
CA PHE A 308 -11.18 -1.81 21.46
C PHE A 308 -12.63 -2.21 21.78
N LEU A 309 -13.50 -2.33 20.76
CA LEU A 309 -14.95 -2.55 20.92
C LEU A 309 -15.37 -3.76 21.79
N ASN A 310 -14.47 -4.73 22.03
CA ASN A 310 -14.77 -6.02 22.67
C ASN A 310 -13.84 -6.32 23.86
N ASP A 311 -13.30 -5.29 24.53
CA ASP A 311 -12.21 -5.41 25.50
C ASP A 311 -12.64 -5.56 26.97
N LYS A 312 -13.94 -5.48 27.24
CA LYS A 312 -14.52 -5.56 28.59
C LYS A 312 -15.41 -6.77 28.74
N GLN A 313 -15.41 -7.36 29.94
CA GLN A 313 -16.30 -8.47 30.29
C GLN A 313 -16.21 -9.61 29.25
N ILE A 314 -14.99 -9.95 28.85
CA ILE A 314 -14.71 -10.77 27.67
C ILE A 314 -15.32 -12.18 27.84
N LEU A 315 -15.12 -12.78 29.02
CA LEU A 315 -15.61 -14.13 29.31
C LEU A 315 -17.13 -14.21 29.43
N SER A 316 -17.77 -13.22 30.08
CA SER A 316 -19.22 -13.20 30.28
C SER A 316 -19.98 -12.77 29.03
N THR A 317 -19.40 -11.95 28.16
CA THR A 317 -20.07 -11.47 26.94
C THR A 317 -19.98 -12.48 25.81
N PHE A 318 -18.81 -13.11 25.61
CA PHE A 318 -18.53 -13.91 24.43
C PHE A 318 -18.53 -15.42 24.68
N HIS A 319 -18.43 -15.84 25.94
CA HIS A 319 -18.31 -17.23 26.36
C HIS A 319 -17.34 -18.03 25.47
N PRO A 320 -16.07 -17.60 25.37
CA PRO A 320 -15.13 -18.21 24.45
C PRO A 320 -14.77 -19.63 24.87
N ARG A 321 -14.72 -20.55 23.90
CA ARG A 321 -14.11 -21.88 24.10
C ARG A 321 -12.63 -21.89 23.73
N ILE A 322 -12.19 -20.88 22.98
CA ILE A 322 -10.83 -20.74 22.48
C ILE A 322 -10.37 -19.31 22.73
N ILE A 323 -9.17 -19.15 23.29
CA ILE A 323 -8.47 -17.87 23.35
C ILE A 323 -7.18 -17.99 22.54
N PHE A 324 -6.95 -17.04 21.64
CA PHE A 324 -5.67 -16.90 20.94
C PHE A 324 -4.90 -15.72 21.49
N SER A 325 -3.69 -15.96 21.99
CA SER A 325 -2.83 -14.89 22.46
C SER A 325 -1.35 -15.19 22.28
N GLU A 326 -0.53 -14.15 22.08
CA GLU A 326 0.92 -14.29 22.17
C GLU A 326 1.35 -14.40 23.65
N PRO A 327 2.57 -14.89 23.94
CA PRO A 327 3.07 -14.91 25.31
C PRO A 327 2.93 -13.54 25.96
N GLU A 328 2.42 -13.52 27.19
CA GLU A 328 2.17 -12.30 27.97
C GLU A 328 1.16 -11.31 27.38
N GLU A 329 0.38 -11.71 26.37
CA GLU A 329 -0.65 -10.88 25.72
C GLU A 329 -0.10 -9.63 25.02
N GLN A 330 1.13 -9.69 24.52
CA GLN A 330 1.83 -8.57 23.89
C GLN A 330 1.06 -7.95 22.73
N GLU A 331 0.38 -8.77 21.93
CA GLU A 331 -0.37 -8.36 20.75
C GLU A 331 -1.68 -7.64 21.06
N SER A 332 -2.20 -7.82 22.28
CA SER A 332 -3.48 -7.28 22.73
C SER A 332 -3.32 -6.14 23.73
N GLU A 333 -2.07 -5.74 24.03
CA GLU A 333 -1.71 -4.82 25.11
C GLU A 333 -2.28 -5.27 26.47
N GLN A 334 -2.22 -6.59 26.74
CA GLN A 334 -2.68 -7.18 28.01
C GLN A 334 -4.18 -7.00 28.27
N ALA A 335 -4.99 -7.10 27.21
CA ALA A 335 -6.45 -6.91 27.28
C ALA A 335 -7.13 -7.86 28.28
N PHE A 336 -6.70 -9.13 28.33
CA PHE A 336 -7.31 -10.12 29.23
C PHE A 336 -6.87 -9.89 30.66
N LYS A 337 -5.57 -9.63 30.90
CA LYS A 337 -5.07 -9.23 32.23
C LYS A 337 -5.79 -7.99 32.78
N HIS A 338 -6.06 -6.99 31.93
CA HIS A 338 -6.78 -5.78 32.33
C HIS A 338 -8.24 -6.05 32.72
N ASP A 339 -8.88 -7.06 32.12
CA ASP A 339 -10.20 -7.57 32.51
C ASP A 339 -10.11 -8.60 33.67
N ASN A 340 -8.96 -8.68 34.36
CA ASN A 340 -8.64 -9.62 35.44
C ASN A 340 -8.73 -11.10 35.05
N ILE A 341 -8.49 -11.42 33.78
CA ILE A 341 -8.49 -12.79 33.26
C ILE A 341 -7.05 -13.30 33.20
N ASN A 342 -6.74 -14.35 33.97
CA ASN A 342 -5.52 -15.11 33.79
C ASN A 342 -5.78 -16.29 32.84
N ILE A 343 -5.42 -16.11 31.56
CA ILE A 343 -5.68 -17.09 30.49
C ILE A 343 -5.09 -18.46 30.84
N VAL A 344 -3.89 -18.50 31.40
CA VAL A 344 -3.19 -19.76 31.72
C VAL A 344 -3.92 -20.54 32.81
N SER A 345 -4.51 -19.85 33.80
CA SER A 345 -5.22 -20.54 34.89
C SER A 345 -6.60 -21.07 34.51
N ILE A 346 -7.23 -20.53 33.46
CA ILE A 346 -8.56 -20.96 32.98
C ILE A 346 -8.49 -21.90 31.77
N ALA A 347 -7.30 -22.15 31.25
CA ALA A 347 -7.09 -23.03 30.11
C ALA A 347 -7.00 -24.50 30.55
N ASP A 348 -7.75 -25.36 29.88
CA ASP A 348 -7.62 -26.83 30.02
C ASP A 348 -6.39 -27.36 29.31
N SER A 349 -6.06 -26.78 28.16
CA SER A 349 -4.88 -27.15 27.39
C SER A 349 -4.44 -25.99 26.49
N SER A 350 -3.17 -26.02 26.10
CA SER A 350 -2.60 -25.04 25.19
C SER A 350 -1.86 -25.70 24.02
N LYS A 351 -1.88 -25.05 22.87
CA LYS A 351 -1.13 -25.43 21.68
C LYS A 351 -0.44 -24.22 21.10
N GLN A 352 0.89 -24.25 21.06
CA GLN A 352 1.68 -23.21 20.43
C GLN A 352 1.71 -23.40 18.91
N THR A 353 1.55 -22.31 18.18
CA THR A 353 1.77 -22.23 16.73
C THR A 353 2.70 -21.05 16.45
N MET A 354 3.44 -21.10 15.34
CA MET A 354 4.35 -20.03 14.93
C MET A 354 3.99 -19.45 13.56
N PRO A 355 2.87 -18.71 13.41
CA PRO A 355 2.47 -18.15 12.14
C PRO A 355 3.61 -17.34 11.48
N GLY A 356 4.05 -17.80 10.31
CA GLY A 356 5.07 -17.12 9.52
C GLY A 356 6.46 -17.06 10.18
N ASN A 357 6.77 -17.97 11.11
CA ASN A 357 8.08 -18.05 11.80
C ASN A 357 8.49 -16.77 12.55
N LYS A 358 7.55 -15.87 12.84
CA LYS A 358 7.81 -14.57 13.47
C LYS A 358 7.02 -14.38 14.76
N TRP A 359 5.77 -14.85 14.76
CA TRP A 359 4.85 -14.65 15.87
C TRP A 359 4.68 -15.96 16.58
N THR A 360 4.80 -15.96 17.89
CA THR A 360 4.43 -17.12 18.71
C THR A 360 3.02 -16.90 19.18
N VAL A 361 2.07 -17.67 18.66
CA VAL A 361 0.66 -17.59 19.09
C VAL A 361 0.30 -18.87 19.81
N VAL A 362 -0.30 -18.73 20.98
CA VAL A 362 -0.79 -19.84 21.78
C VAL A 362 -2.30 -19.90 21.66
N LEU A 363 -2.80 -21.07 21.26
CA LEU A 363 -4.20 -21.44 21.32
C LEU A 363 -4.47 -22.05 22.69
N TYR A 364 -5.35 -21.42 23.48
CA TYR A 364 -5.82 -21.94 24.76
C TYR A 364 -7.25 -22.48 24.62
N TRP A 365 -7.46 -23.73 24.99
CA TRP A 365 -8.79 -24.31 25.14
C TRP A 365 -9.32 -23.97 26.53
N ILE A 366 -10.50 -23.35 26.60
CA ILE A 366 -11.07 -22.89 27.87
C ILE A 366 -12.05 -23.91 28.41
N ASN A 367 -11.95 -24.18 29.71
CA ASN A 367 -12.89 -25.05 30.40
C ASN A 367 -14.24 -24.35 30.62
N PRO A 368 -15.36 -24.88 30.11
CA PRO A 368 -16.69 -24.38 30.43
C PRO A 368 -16.96 -24.26 31.94
N ASP A 369 -16.43 -25.17 32.75
CA ASP A 369 -16.62 -25.20 34.21
C ASP A 369 -15.75 -24.18 34.96
N SER A 370 -14.66 -23.71 34.34
CA SER A 370 -13.87 -22.59 34.86
C SER A 370 -14.54 -21.24 34.61
N LEU A 371 -15.30 -21.11 33.52
CA LEU A 371 -16.01 -19.88 33.15
C LEU A 371 -17.06 -19.52 34.20
N SER A 372 -17.79 -20.52 34.73
CA SER A 372 -18.83 -20.29 35.74
C SER A 372 -18.31 -19.83 37.10
N ARG A 373 -17.01 -20.02 37.41
CA ARG A 373 -16.40 -19.56 38.67
C ARG A 373 -15.90 -18.11 38.61
N HIS A 374 -15.74 -17.57 37.40
CA HIS A 374 -15.20 -16.24 37.16
C HIS A 374 -16.25 -15.23 36.65
N THR A 375 -17.46 -15.67 36.33
CA THR A 375 -18.58 -14.82 35.89
C THR A 375 -19.49 -14.31 37.01
N TYR A 376 -19.17 -14.56 38.29
CA TYR A 376 -19.96 -14.12 39.45
C TYR A 376 -19.15 -13.28 40.43
#